data_AF-A0A5D4IB52-F1
#
_entry.id   AF-A0A5D4IB52-F1
#
_cell.length_a   1.000
_cell.length_b   1.000
_cell.length_c   1.000
_cell.angle_alpha   90.00
_cell.angle_beta   90.00
_cell.angle_gamma   90.00
#
_symmetry.space_group_name_H-M   'P 1'
#
loop_
_entity.id
_entity.type
_entity.pdbx_description
1 polymer ?
#
loop_
_entity_poly.entity_id
_entity_poly.type
_entity_poly.pdbx_seq_one_letter_code
_entity_poly.pdbx_strand_id
1 'polypeptide(L)'
;MFFALDGFLFAGWVVRIPAIKQQTGASASTLGLALLGVSAGAVITMMLTGRLCRRYGSHAVTVACGVLLPLSIALPAQTHSALSLGLVLLVFGAAYGGMNVAMNSAAVDLVAALRRPVMPSFHAAFSLGGMVGAGLGGLVAGGLSASTHLFLLAGIGLLVTAFAGP
;
A
#
# COMPACT_ATOMS: atom_id res chain seq x y z
N MET A 1 9.15 1.47 10.77
CA MET A 1 7.92 2.26 10.51
C MET A 1 7.23 1.86 9.21
N PHE A 2 7.98 1.75 8.10
CA PHE A 2 7.41 1.38 6.78
C PHE A 2 6.58 0.09 6.76
N PHE A 3 6.97 -0.98 7.47
CA PHE A 3 6.14 -2.19 7.57
C PHE A 3 4.74 -1.92 8.18
N ALA A 4 4.67 -1.14 9.26
CA ALA A 4 3.39 -0.77 9.88
C ALA A 4 2.57 0.15 8.96
N LEU A 5 3.24 1.08 8.27
CA LEU A 5 2.60 1.95 7.28
C LEU A 5 1.99 1.15 6.12
N ASP A 6 2.74 0.19 5.58
CA ASP A 6 2.31 -0.68 4.48
C ASP A 6 1.04 -1.46 4.86
N GLY A 7 1.04 -2.07 6.05
CA GLY A 7 -0.13 -2.77 6.58
C GLY A 7 -1.32 -1.82 6.83
N PHE A 8 -1.07 -0.66 7.44
CA PHE A 8 -2.10 0.34 7.73
C PHE A 8 -2.80 0.85 6.48
N LEU A 9 -2.04 1.23 5.44
CA LEU A 9 -2.58 1.69 4.18
C LEU A 9 -3.32 0.58 3.44
N PHE A 10 -2.72 -0.60 3.33
CA PHE A 10 -3.34 -1.71 2.61
C PHE A 10 -4.67 -2.12 3.25
N ALA A 11 -4.72 -2.30 4.57
CA ALA A 11 -5.95 -2.66 5.27
C ALA A 11 -6.99 -1.52 5.24
N GLY A 12 -6.55 -0.27 5.38
CA GLY A 12 -7.40 0.92 5.27
C GLY A 12 -8.02 1.11 3.87
N TRP A 13 -7.32 0.66 2.83
CA TRP A 13 -7.86 0.51 1.48
C TRP A 13 -8.92 -0.59 1.41
N VAL A 14 -8.59 -1.79 1.88
CA VAL A 14 -9.43 -2.99 1.75
C VAL A 14 -10.83 -2.80 2.34
N VAL A 15 -10.95 -2.11 3.48
CA VAL A 15 -12.26 -1.84 4.11
C VAL A 15 -13.19 -0.98 3.24
N ARG A 16 -12.69 -0.29 2.22
CA ARG A 16 -13.48 0.54 1.29
C ARG A 16 -13.89 -0.19 0.01
N ILE A 17 -13.44 -1.43 -0.22
CA ILE A 17 -13.81 -2.22 -1.40
C ILE A 17 -15.33 -2.33 -1.59
N PRO A 18 -16.16 -2.59 -0.55
CA PRO A 18 -17.61 -2.67 -0.75
C PRO A 18 -18.24 -1.38 -1.29
N ALA A 19 -17.83 -0.22 -0.76
CA ALA A 19 -18.32 1.08 -1.22
C ALA A 19 -17.90 1.37 -2.67
N ILE A 20 -16.67 1.01 -3.03
CA ILE A 20 -16.14 1.23 -4.38
C ILE A 20 -16.76 0.27 -5.40
N LYS A 21 -17.06 -0.96 -4.99
CA LYS A 21 -17.86 -1.89 -5.81
C LYS A 21 -19.22 -1.30 -6.15
N GLN A 22 -19.92 -0.71 -5.16
CA GLN A 22 -21.21 -0.05 -5.37
C GLN A 22 -21.07 1.17 -6.29
N GLN A 23 -20.07 2.03 -6.05
CA GLN A 23 -19.79 3.22 -6.85
C GLN A 23 -19.50 2.91 -8.32
N THR A 24 -18.77 1.84 -8.60
CA THR A 24 -18.39 1.43 -9.96
C THR A 24 -19.46 0.59 -10.66
N GLY A 25 -20.51 0.18 -9.95
CA GLY A 25 -21.52 -0.76 -10.44
C GLY A 25 -20.95 -2.15 -10.78
N ALA A 26 -19.78 -2.50 -10.23
CA ALA A 26 -19.07 -3.70 -10.61
C ALA A 26 -19.76 -4.98 -10.09
N SER A 27 -19.91 -5.97 -10.98
CA SER A 27 -20.21 -7.34 -10.59
C SER A 27 -19.06 -7.94 -9.78
N ALA A 28 -19.28 -9.08 -9.11
CA ALA A 28 -18.20 -9.77 -8.40
C ALA A 28 -17.03 -10.17 -9.34
N SER A 29 -17.35 -10.62 -10.56
CA SER A 29 -16.34 -11.02 -11.55
C SER A 29 -15.53 -9.83 -12.06
N THR A 30 -16.19 -8.73 -12.41
CA THR A 30 -15.51 -7.52 -12.92
C THR A 30 -14.69 -6.82 -11.83
N LEU A 31 -15.17 -6.82 -10.58
CA LEU A 31 -14.37 -6.39 -9.44
C LEU A 31 -13.13 -7.29 -9.26
N GLY A 32 -13.29 -8.61 -9.34
CA GLY A 32 -12.18 -9.56 -9.27
C GLY A 32 -11.11 -9.27 -10.33
N LEU A 33 -11.52 -9.03 -11.58
CA LEU A 33 -10.62 -8.62 -12.66
C LEU A 33 -9.93 -7.29 -12.38
N ALA A 34 -10.63 -6.30 -11.83
CA ALA A 34 -10.02 -5.03 -11.44
C ALA A 34 -8.98 -5.22 -10.32
N LEU A 35 -9.26 -6.06 -9.33
CA LEU A 35 -8.34 -6.37 -8.23
C LEU A 35 -7.07 -7.10 -8.69
N LEU A 36 -7.11 -7.83 -9.81
CA LEU A 36 -5.89 -8.38 -10.43
C LEU A 36 -4.89 -7.29 -10.82
N GLY A 37 -5.35 -6.05 -11.03
CA GLY A 37 -4.48 -4.89 -11.24
C GLY A 37 -3.44 -4.76 -10.12
N VAL A 38 -3.82 -4.98 -8.85
CA VAL A 38 -2.89 -4.92 -7.71
C VAL A 38 -1.76 -5.93 -7.88
N SER A 39 -2.11 -7.20 -8.15
CA SER A 39 -1.14 -8.28 -8.32
C SER A 39 -0.27 -8.08 -9.57
N ALA A 40 -0.87 -7.67 -10.68
CA ALA A 40 -0.15 -7.42 -11.94
C ALA A 40 0.85 -6.27 -11.79
N GLY A 41 0.41 -5.13 -11.23
CA GLY A 41 1.25 -3.99 -10.94
C GLY A 41 2.43 -4.37 -10.02
N ALA A 42 2.15 -5.12 -8.95
CA ALA A 42 3.20 -5.59 -8.05
C ALA A 42 4.25 -6.43 -8.78
N VAL A 43 3.83 -7.48 -9.50
CA VAL A 43 4.73 -8.39 -10.22
C VAL A 43 5.57 -7.66 -11.26
N ILE A 44 4.97 -6.77 -12.05
CA ILE A 44 5.67 -5.96 -13.06
C ILE A 44 6.80 -5.14 -12.43
N THR A 45 6.58 -4.63 -11.23
CA THR A 45 7.48 -3.65 -10.60
C THR A 45 8.54 -4.30 -9.71
N MET A 46 8.35 -5.56 -9.29
CA MET A 46 9.28 -6.26 -8.38
C MET A 46 10.71 -6.34 -8.91
N MET A 47 10.89 -6.79 -10.16
CA MET A 47 12.23 -6.91 -10.76
C MET A 47 12.91 -5.54 -10.94
N LEU A 48 12.14 -4.53 -11.34
CA LEU A 48 12.63 -3.17 -11.49
C LEU A 48 13.07 -2.60 -10.14
N THR A 49 12.25 -2.79 -9.11
CA THR A 49 12.55 -2.30 -7.75
C THR A 49 13.83 -2.91 -7.21
N GLY A 50 14.07 -4.21 -7.42
CA GLY A 50 15.34 -4.83 -7.01
C GLY A 50 16.56 -4.22 -7.72
N ARG A 51 16.44 -3.86 -9.01
CA ARG A 51 17.49 -3.14 -9.74
C ARG A 51 17.71 -1.73 -9.19
N LEU A 52 16.62 -1.02 -8.90
CA LEU A 52 16.67 0.33 -8.31
C LEU A 52 17.31 0.30 -6.92
N CYS A 53 16.98 -0.68 -6.08
CA CYS A 53 17.58 -0.84 -4.76
C CYS A 53 19.10 -1.06 -4.83
N ARG A 54 19.59 -1.87 -5.78
CA ARG A 54 21.04 -2.04 -6.00
C ARG A 54 21.74 -0.77 -6.48
N ARG A 55 21.04 0.08 -7.23
CA ARG A 55 21.62 1.30 -7.81
C ARG A 55 21.58 2.50 -6.86
N TYR A 56 20.47 2.66 -6.13
CA TYR A 56 20.18 3.86 -5.32
C TYR A 56 20.12 3.56 -3.81
N GLY A 57 20.27 2.30 -3.42
CA GLY A 57 20.10 1.85 -2.03
C GLY A 57 18.63 1.54 -1.70
N SER A 58 18.41 0.50 -0.89
CA SER A 58 17.06 0.08 -0.49
C SER A 58 16.32 1.15 0.31
N HIS A 59 17.02 1.90 1.16
CA HIS A 59 16.42 2.98 1.95
C HIS A 59 15.76 4.06 1.07
N ALA A 60 16.50 4.63 0.12
CA ALA A 60 15.99 5.68 -0.75
C ALA A 60 14.79 5.20 -1.59
N VAL A 61 14.84 3.95 -2.06
CA VAL A 61 13.73 3.35 -2.82
C VAL A 61 12.52 3.10 -1.92
N THR A 62 12.71 2.67 -0.67
CA THR A 62 11.63 2.54 0.33
C THR A 62 10.93 3.87 0.56
N VAL A 63 11.68 4.97 0.73
CA VAL A 63 11.10 6.30 0.92
C VAL A 63 10.33 6.76 -0.32
N ALA A 64 10.89 6.56 -1.51
CA ALA A 64 10.20 6.89 -2.76
C ALA A 64 8.88 6.11 -2.92
N CYS A 65 8.89 4.80 -2.67
CA CYS A 65 7.67 4.00 -2.65
C CYS A 65 6.72 4.42 -1.51
N GLY A 66 7.25 4.92 -0.39
CA GLY A 66 6.50 5.50 0.72
C GLY A 66 5.77 6.78 0.37
N VAL A 67 6.18 7.47 -0.69
CA VAL A 67 5.41 8.59 -1.26
C VAL A 67 4.40 8.08 -2.28
N LEU A 68 4.80 7.16 -3.16
CA LEU A 68 3.96 6.66 -4.25
C LEU A 68 2.75 5.85 -3.74
N LEU A 69 2.92 5.05 -2.70
CA LEU A 69 1.84 4.22 -2.16
C LEU A 69 0.69 5.06 -1.57
N PRO A 70 0.93 6.04 -0.66
CA PRO A 70 -0.11 6.95 -0.22
C PRO A 70 -0.73 7.79 -1.34
N LEU A 71 0.03 8.23 -2.35
CA LEU A 71 -0.57 8.99 -3.46
C LEU A 71 -1.52 8.13 -4.27
N SER A 72 -1.15 6.87 -4.54
CA SER A 72 -1.97 5.95 -5.33
C SER A 72 -3.21 5.46 -4.59
N ILE A 73 -3.19 5.38 -3.25
CA ILE A 73 -4.35 4.90 -2.46
C ILE A 73 -5.59 5.80 -2.59
N ALA A 74 -5.42 7.08 -2.94
CA ALA A 74 -6.53 8.03 -3.08
C ALA A 74 -7.32 7.84 -4.39
N LEU A 75 -6.73 7.17 -5.38
CA LEU A 75 -7.27 7.05 -6.74
C LEU A 75 -8.52 6.16 -6.87
N PRO A 76 -8.63 4.99 -6.21
CA PRO A 76 -9.74 4.08 -6.47
C PRO A 76 -11.11 4.67 -6.15
N ALA A 77 -11.23 5.53 -5.14
CA ALA A 77 -12.48 6.20 -4.81
C ALA A 77 -12.89 7.28 -5.82
N GLN A 78 -12.06 7.59 -6.82
CA GLN A 78 -12.38 8.50 -7.92
C GLN A 78 -12.82 7.77 -9.20
N THR A 79 -12.94 6.44 -9.14
CA THR A 79 -13.27 5.62 -10.31
C THR A 79 -14.76 5.31 -10.37
N HIS A 80 -15.31 5.28 -11.59
CA HIS A 80 -16.74 5.04 -11.83
C HIS A 80 -16.99 3.89 -12.82
N SER A 81 -15.97 3.09 -13.11
CA SER A 81 -16.08 1.89 -13.93
C SER A 81 -15.05 0.84 -13.49
N ALA A 82 -15.35 -0.45 -13.70
CA ALA A 82 -14.42 -1.53 -13.34
C ALA A 82 -13.07 -1.43 -14.09
N LEU A 83 -13.07 -0.95 -15.34
CA LEU A 83 -11.84 -0.74 -16.11
C LEU A 83 -10.98 0.37 -15.50
N SER A 84 -11.55 1.53 -15.18
CA SER A 84 -10.81 2.63 -14.55
C SER A 84 -10.27 2.21 -13.17
N LEU A 85 -11.05 1.45 -12.40
CA LEU A 85 -10.61 0.84 -11.14
C LEU A 85 -9.40 -0.09 -11.36
N GLY A 86 -9.45 -0.98 -12.35
CA GLY A 86 -8.33 -1.88 -12.65
C GLY A 86 -7.04 -1.15 -13.01
N LEU A 87 -7.13 -0.07 -13.80
CA LEU A 87 -5.98 0.75 -14.19
C LEU A 87 -5.34 1.47 -12.99
N VAL A 88 -6.14 2.07 -12.10
CA VAL A 88 -5.58 2.71 -10.90
C VAL A 88 -5.05 1.70 -9.89
N LEU A 89 -5.67 0.50 -9.81
CA LEU A 89 -5.17 -0.58 -8.97
C LEU A 89 -3.86 -1.18 -9.50
N LEU A 90 -3.59 -1.09 -10.80
CA LEU A 90 -2.28 -1.40 -11.36
C LEU A 90 -1.21 -0.43 -10.85
N VAL A 91 -1.52 0.87 -10.80
CA VAL A 91 -0.61 1.89 -10.24
C VAL A 91 -0.40 1.68 -8.74
N PHE A 92 -1.49 1.45 -7.99
CA PHE A 92 -1.41 1.12 -6.57
C PHE A 92 -0.60 -0.15 -6.32
N GLY A 93 -0.84 -1.20 -7.10
CA GLY A 93 -0.10 -2.46 -7.04
C GLY A 93 1.38 -2.29 -7.31
N ALA A 94 1.75 -1.45 -8.29
CA ALA A 94 3.14 -1.13 -8.58
C ALA A 94 3.84 -0.44 -7.40
N ALA A 95 3.18 0.56 -6.79
CA ALA A 95 3.70 1.25 -5.63
C ALA A 95 3.80 0.32 -4.40
N TYR A 96 2.78 -0.50 -4.16
CA TYR A 96 2.73 -1.48 -3.08
C TYR A 96 3.80 -2.57 -3.23
N GLY A 97 3.92 -3.18 -4.41
CA GLY A 97 4.94 -4.18 -4.69
C GLY A 97 6.37 -3.60 -4.60
N GLY A 98 6.56 -2.37 -5.07
CA GLY A 98 7.82 -1.65 -4.93
C GLY A 98 8.19 -1.38 -3.47
N MET A 99 7.24 -0.88 -2.68
CA MET A 99 7.42 -0.71 -1.24
C MET A 99 7.85 -2.02 -0.59
N ASN A 100 7.13 -3.11 -0.89
CA ASN A 100 7.37 -4.41 -0.28
C ASN A 100 8.77 -4.96 -0.58
N VAL A 101 9.22 -4.91 -1.85
CA VAL A 101 10.58 -5.34 -2.22
C VAL A 101 11.66 -4.47 -1.55
N ALA A 102 11.50 -3.15 -1.59
CA ALA A 102 12.49 -2.22 -1.08
C ALA A 102 12.64 -2.32 0.45
N MET A 103 11.51 -2.29 1.19
CA MET A 103 11.55 -2.35 2.65
C MET A 103 12.03 -3.71 3.18
N ASN A 104 11.72 -4.81 2.49
CA ASN A 104 12.24 -6.12 2.87
C ASN A 104 13.74 -6.22 2.62
N SER A 105 14.24 -5.61 1.55
CA SER A 105 15.69 -5.57 1.29
C SER A 105 16.42 -4.78 2.39
N ALA A 106 15.90 -3.60 2.76
CA ALA A 106 16.44 -2.83 3.89
C ALA A 106 16.36 -3.59 5.23
N ALA A 107 15.29 -4.35 5.45
CA ALA A 107 15.15 -5.19 6.65
C ALA A 107 16.17 -6.35 6.68
N VAL A 108 16.45 -6.97 5.53
CA VAL A 108 17.49 -8.02 5.42
C VAL A 108 18.86 -7.46 5.77
N ASP A 109 19.21 -6.27 5.24
CA ASP A 109 20.48 -5.62 5.56
C ASP A 109 20.60 -5.32 7.07
N LEU A 110 19.52 -4.85 7.69
CA LEU A 110 19.47 -4.59 9.12
C LEU A 110 19.57 -5.88 9.96
N VAL A 111 18.91 -6.96 9.55
CA VAL A 111 19.02 -8.28 10.20
C VAL A 111 20.46 -8.79 10.15
N ALA A 112 21.12 -8.63 9.00
CA ALA A 112 22.52 -9.00 8.83
C ALA A 112 23.45 -8.19 9.75
N ALA A 113 23.23 -6.87 9.83
CA ALA A 113 24.01 -5.98 10.70
C ALA A 113 23.79 -6.28 12.19
N LEU A 114 22.54 -6.55 12.61
CA LEU A 114 22.19 -6.86 13.99
C LEU A 114 22.57 -8.29 14.40
N ARG A 115 22.80 -9.19 13.43
CA ARG A 115 23.07 -10.63 13.63
C ARG A 115 22.00 -11.31 14.50
N ARG A 116 20.74 -10.86 14.38
CA ARG A 116 19.59 -11.34 15.16
C ARG A 116 18.38 -11.50 14.24
N PRO A 117 17.55 -12.56 14.42
CA PRO A 117 16.39 -12.81 13.57
C PRO A 117 15.22 -11.88 13.93
N VAL A 118 15.34 -10.58 13.62
CA VAL A 118 14.32 -9.57 13.95
C VAL A 118 13.22 -9.42 12.87
N MET A 119 13.32 -10.14 11.75
CA MET A 119 12.33 -10.12 10.67
C MET A 119 10.88 -10.37 11.14
N PRO A 120 10.59 -11.33 12.05
CA PRO A 120 9.24 -11.52 12.58
C PRO A 120 8.67 -10.28 13.27
N SER A 121 9.50 -9.43 13.88
CA SER A 121 9.05 -8.18 14.50
C SER A 121 8.58 -7.15 13.47
N PHE A 122 9.20 -7.10 12.30
CA PHE A 122 8.72 -6.26 11.20
C PHE A 122 7.36 -6.71 10.66
N HIS A 123 7.17 -8.03 10.51
CA HIS A 123 5.86 -8.56 10.13
C HIS A 123 4.80 -8.38 11.22
N ALA A 124 5.18 -8.46 12.50
CA ALA A 124 4.29 -8.10 13.60
C ALA A 124 3.85 -6.63 13.51
N ALA A 125 4.77 -5.72 13.17
CA ALA A 125 4.45 -4.32 12.93
C ALA A 125 3.50 -4.11 11.73
N PHE A 126 3.69 -4.85 10.63
CA PHE A 126 2.74 -4.87 9.51
C PHE A 126 1.35 -5.30 9.95
N SER A 127 1.24 -6.41 10.69
CA SER A 127 -0.04 -6.92 11.18
C SER A 127 -0.73 -5.93 12.13
N LEU A 128 0.03 -5.30 13.03
CA LEU A 128 -0.51 -4.28 13.93
C LEU A 128 -1.00 -3.05 13.13
N GLY A 129 -0.22 -2.59 12.15
CA GLY A 129 -0.63 -1.54 11.23
C GLY A 129 -1.93 -1.88 10.51
N GLY A 130 -2.02 -3.09 9.97
CA GLY A 130 -3.22 -3.60 9.31
C GLY A 130 -4.44 -3.68 10.22
N MET A 131 -4.25 -4.13 11.46
CA MET A 131 -5.31 -4.15 12.48
C MET A 131 -5.84 -2.76 12.78
N VAL A 132 -4.95 -1.78 12.95
CA VAL A 132 -5.32 -0.38 13.20
C VAL A 132 -6.00 0.22 11.96
N GLY A 133 -5.45 -0.01 10.76
CA GLY A 133 -6.00 0.50 9.49
C GLY A 133 -7.41 -0.04 9.20
N ALA A 134 -7.61 -1.35 9.36
CA ALA A 134 -8.92 -1.97 9.22
C ALA A 134 -9.89 -1.53 10.34
N GLY A 135 -9.42 -1.49 11.58
CA GLY A 135 -10.24 -1.12 12.74
C GLY A 135 -10.76 0.32 12.64
N LEU A 136 -9.87 1.29 12.46
CA LEU A 136 -10.27 2.69 12.29
C LEU A 136 -11.10 2.89 11.03
N GLY A 137 -10.67 2.29 9.91
CA GLY A 137 -11.38 2.41 8.64
C GLY A 137 -12.79 1.81 8.68
N GLY A 138 -13.00 0.74 9.44
CA GLY A 138 -14.32 0.15 9.71
C GLY A 138 -15.20 1.06 10.58
N LEU A 139 -14.65 1.66 11.63
CA LEU A 139 -15.38 2.61 12.48
C LEU A 139 -15.86 3.84 11.70
N VAL A 140 -15.05 4.34 10.77
CA VAL A 140 -15.42 5.51 9.96
C VAL A 140 -16.15 5.14 8.66
N ALA A 141 -16.41 3.86 8.40
CA ALA A 141 -17.00 3.40 7.13
C ALA A 141 -18.42 3.94 6.91
N GLY A 142 -19.22 4.04 7.98
CA GLY A 142 -20.60 4.52 7.93
C GLY A 142 -20.76 6.05 7.94
N GLY A 143 -19.74 6.80 8.37
CA GLY A 143 -19.81 8.26 8.53
C GLY A 143 -18.99 9.06 7.51
N LEU A 144 -17.96 8.47 6.91
CA LEU A 144 -17.12 9.12 5.92
C LEU A 144 -17.27 8.50 4.54
N SER A 145 -17.28 9.36 3.51
CA SER A 145 -17.18 8.90 2.13
C SER A 145 -15.87 8.13 1.91
N ALA A 146 -15.87 7.18 0.98
CA ALA A 146 -14.66 6.43 0.63
C ALA A 146 -13.53 7.38 0.17
N SER A 147 -13.87 8.38 -0.65
CA SER A 147 -12.93 9.40 -1.13
C SER A 147 -12.25 10.15 0.01
N THR A 148 -13.03 10.70 0.95
CA THR A 148 -12.50 11.42 2.12
C THR A 148 -11.57 10.52 2.95
N HIS A 149 -11.99 9.29 3.23
CA HIS A 149 -11.17 8.36 4.01
C HIS A 149 -9.84 8.04 3.32
N LEU A 150 -9.85 7.73 2.02
CA LEU A 150 -8.61 7.40 1.30
C LEU A 150 -7.69 8.61 1.14
N PHE A 151 -8.22 9.84 1.02
CA PHE A 151 -7.40 11.05 1.09
C PHE A 151 -6.77 11.27 2.47
N LEU A 152 -7.48 10.97 3.56
CA LEU A 152 -6.92 11.02 4.91
C LEU A 152 -5.80 9.99 5.08
N LEU A 153 -5.99 8.76 4.59
CA LEU A 153 -4.94 7.74 4.59
C LEU A 153 -3.72 8.18 3.76
N ALA A 154 -3.95 8.80 2.60
CA ALA A 154 -2.88 9.37 1.79
C ALA A 154 -2.08 10.42 2.57
N GLY A 155 -2.77 11.37 3.21
CA GLY A 155 -2.15 12.39 4.05
C GLY A 155 -1.33 11.79 5.21
N ILE A 156 -1.90 10.85 5.95
CA ILE A 156 -1.20 10.15 7.04
C ILE A 156 0.03 9.44 6.51
N GLY A 157 -0.08 8.73 5.38
CA GLY A 157 1.05 8.00 4.82
C GLY A 157 2.18 8.89 4.33
N LEU A 158 1.84 10.05 3.75
CA LEU A 158 2.84 11.06 3.38
C LEU A 158 3.53 11.65 4.61
N LEU A 159 2.77 11.98 5.67
CA LEU A 159 3.34 12.50 6.92
C LEU A 159 4.28 11.49 7.60
N VAL A 160 3.84 10.23 7.70
CA VAL A 160 4.67 9.15 8.24
C VAL A 160 5.93 8.95 7.40
N THR A 161 5.82 9.01 6.08
CA THR A 161 6.98 8.88 5.20
C THR A 161 7.93 10.06 5.32
N ALA A 162 7.42 11.29 5.42
CA ALA A 162 8.24 12.48 5.65
C ALA A 162 8.98 12.43 7.00
N PHE A 163 8.38 11.79 8.02
CA PHE A 163 8.99 11.62 9.33
C PHE A 163 10.00 10.46 9.40
N ALA A 164 9.72 9.30 8.77
CA ALA A 164 10.65 8.15 8.76
C ALA A 164 11.72 8.20 7.68
N GLY A 165 11.53 9.04 6.66
CA GLY A 165 12.35 9.03 5.46
C GLY A 165 13.75 9.62 5.61
N PRO A 166 13.98 10.68 6.42
CA PRO A 166 15.32 11.15 6.77
C PRO A 166 16.09 10.15 7.63
#